data_AF-B4D700-F1
#
_entry.id   AF-B4D700-F1
#
_cell.length_a   1.000
_cell.length_b   1.000
_cell.length_c   1.000
_cell.angle_alpha   90.00
_cell.angle_beta   90.00
_cell.angle_gamma   90.00
#
_symmetry.space_group_name_H-M   'P 1'
#
loop_
_entity.id
_entity.type
_entity.pdbx_description
1 polymer ?
#
loop_
_entity_poly.entity_id
_entity_poly.type
_entity_poly.pdbx_seq_one_letter_code
_entity_poly.pdbx_strand_id
1 'polypeptide(L)'
;MPQSALGRGISYVLDQWTALERFLGDGRLEIDNNLCENAIRPTAVGKKNWLFVGAAEAGQRGAILYTIVESCRRRGIDPLAYLRDVLTRLPKMLITEVPSITPQAWAKAQRQAPDLKAAS
;
A
#
# COMPACT_ATOMS: atom_id res chain seq x y z
N MET A 1 -20.25 -22.54 -26.33
CA MET A 1 -19.46 -23.35 -25.37
C MET A 1 -20.36 -23.78 -24.21
N PRO A 2 -20.14 -24.95 -23.57
CA PRO A 2 -21.08 -25.52 -22.59
C PRO A 2 -21.15 -24.68 -21.31
N GLN A 3 -22.35 -24.50 -20.74
CA GLN A 3 -22.59 -23.70 -19.52
C GLN A 3 -22.14 -24.38 -18.20
N SER A 4 -21.34 -25.44 -18.26
CA SER A 4 -20.83 -26.09 -17.05
C SER A 4 -19.84 -25.19 -16.30
N ALA A 5 -19.66 -25.41 -14.99
CA ALA A 5 -18.69 -24.64 -14.20
C ALA A 5 -17.25 -24.77 -14.76
N LEU A 6 -16.89 -25.97 -15.21
CA LEU A 6 -15.62 -26.23 -15.91
C LEU A 6 -15.53 -25.44 -17.22
N GLY A 7 -16.59 -25.46 -18.04
CA GLY A 7 -16.65 -24.72 -19.29
C GLY A 7 -16.43 -23.22 -19.10
N ARG A 8 -17.07 -22.62 -18.08
CA ARG A 8 -16.86 -21.21 -17.72
C ARG A 8 -15.43 -20.92 -17.28
N GLY A 9 -14.82 -21.80 -16.49
CA GLY A 9 -13.43 -21.65 -16.05
C GLY A 9 -12.44 -21.66 -17.23
N ILE A 10 -12.64 -22.60 -18.16
CA ILE A 10 -11.82 -22.68 -19.38
C ILE A 10 -11.99 -21.42 -20.23
N SER A 11 -13.23 -21.00 -20.52
CA SER A 11 -13.48 -19.77 -21.28
C SER A 11 -12.84 -18.56 -20.62
N TYR A 12 -12.95 -18.41 -19.30
CA TYR A 12 -12.32 -17.32 -18.57
C TYR A 12 -10.79 -17.29 -18.73
N VAL A 13 -10.12 -18.44 -18.60
CA VAL A 13 -8.66 -18.52 -18.79
C VAL A 13 -8.27 -18.14 -20.23
N LEU A 14 -9.01 -18.64 -21.22
CA LEU A 14 -8.76 -18.31 -22.62
C LEU A 14 -8.95 -16.81 -22.90
N ASP A 15 -9.97 -16.18 -22.31
CA ASP A 15 -10.21 -14.74 -22.44
C ASP A 15 -9.09 -13.90 -21.78
N GLN A 16 -8.37 -14.46 -20.81
CA GLN A 16 -7.25 -13.80 -20.11
C GLN A 16 -5.86 -14.18 -20.67
N TRP A 17 -5.78 -15.00 -21.72
CA TRP A 17 -4.52 -15.57 -22.21
C TRP A 17 -3.44 -14.51 -22.49
N THR A 18 -3.80 -13.42 -23.17
CA THR A 18 -2.90 -12.29 -23.46
C THR A 18 -2.31 -11.64 -22.21
N ALA A 19 -3.07 -11.59 -21.10
CA ALA A 19 -2.58 -11.06 -19.83
C ALA A 19 -1.64 -12.04 -19.14
N LEU A 20 -1.93 -13.34 -19.22
CA LEU A 20 -1.11 -14.41 -18.64
C LEU A 20 0.25 -14.54 -19.32
N GLU A 21 0.35 -14.24 -20.62
CA GLU A 21 1.62 -14.31 -21.36
C GLU A 21 2.46 -13.02 -21.29
N ARG A 22 1.95 -11.95 -20.66
CA ARG A 22 2.60 -10.62 -20.66
C ARG A 22 4.05 -10.66 -20.14
N PHE A 23 4.33 -11.53 -19.16
CA PHE A 23 5.67 -11.70 -18.57
C PHE A 23 6.70 -12.22 -19.58
N LEU A 24 6.26 -12.92 -20.64
CA LEU A 24 7.16 -13.40 -21.71
C LEU A 24 7.75 -12.24 -22.53
N GLY A 25 7.04 -11.11 -22.60
CA GLY A 25 7.46 -9.91 -23.34
C GLY A 25 8.11 -8.82 -22.47
N ASP A 26 7.96 -8.89 -21.14
CA ASP A 26 8.50 -7.90 -20.21
C ASP A 26 9.04 -8.58 -18.95
N GLY A 27 10.36 -8.72 -18.86
CA GLY A 27 11.04 -9.36 -17.73
C GLY A 27 10.98 -8.58 -16.41
N ARG A 28 10.32 -7.41 -16.37
CA ARG A 28 9.97 -6.71 -15.11
C ARG A 28 8.71 -7.26 -14.46
N LEU A 29 7.95 -8.09 -15.17
CA LEU A 29 6.73 -8.72 -14.68
C LEU A 29 7.04 -10.13 -14.18
N GLU A 30 6.52 -10.46 -13.00
CA GLU A 30 6.53 -11.82 -12.48
C GLU A 30 5.49 -12.69 -13.21
N ILE A 31 5.74 -14.00 -13.30
CA ILE A 31 4.80 -14.98 -13.87
C ILE A 31 3.52 -15.11 -13.04
N ASP A 32 3.63 -14.83 -11.73
CA ASP A 32 2.53 -14.90 -10.78
C ASP A 32 2.28 -13.55 -10.11
N ASN A 33 1.12 -13.43 -9.46
CA ASN A 33 0.70 -12.23 -8.75
C ASN A 33 0.96 -12.33 -7.23
N ASN A 34 1.76 -13.28 -6.76
CA ASN A 34 1.88 -13.62 -5.34
C ASN A 34 2.35 -12.41 -4.50
N LEU A 35 3.23 -11.58 -5.04
CA LEU A 35 3.66 -10.33 -4.39
C LEU A 35 2.48 -9.36 -4.17
N CYS A 36 1.63 -9.20 -5.18
CA CYS A 36 0.43 -8.35 -5.09
C CYS A 36 -0.59 -8.93 -4.11
N GLU A 37 -0.83 -10.25 -4.16
CA GLU A 37 -1.75 -10.92 -3.23
C GLU A 37 -1.27 -10.81 -1.79
N ASN A 38 0.01 -11.03 -1.53
CA ASN A 38 0.60 -10.87 -0.19
C ASN A 38 0.53 -9.42 0.29
N ALA A 39 0.68 -8.43 -0.59
CA ALA A 39 0.52 -7.02 -0.24
C ALA A 39 -0.93 -6.66 0.14
N ILE A 40 -1.93 -7.28 -0.50
CA ILE A 40 -3.36 -7.03 -0.24
C ILE A 40 -3.89 -7.87 0.93
N ARG A 41 -3.28 -9.02 1.23
CA ARG A 41 -3.73 -9.96 2.27
C ARG A 41 -3.96 -9.31 3.64
N PRO A 42 -3.09 -8.44 4.19
CA PRO A 42 -3.35 -7.77 5.47
C PRO A 42 -4.63 -6.93 5.45
N THR A 43 -4.95 -6.32 4.31
CA THR A 43 -6.19 -5.57 4.11
C THR A 43 -7.40 -6.50 4.07
N ALA A 44 -7.31 -7.62 3.35
CA ALA A 44 -8.39 -8.60 3.29
C ALA A 44 -8.70 -9.21 4.68
N VAL A 45 -7.66 -9.54 5.46
CA VAL A 45 -7.80 -10.02 6.83
C VAL A 45 -8.35 -8.92 7.75
N GLY A 46 -7.83 -7.70 7.63
CA GLY A 46 -8.26 -6.55 8.42
C GLY A 46 -9.75 -6.22 8.26
N LYS A 47 -10.30 -6.32 7.04
CA LYS A 47 -11.73 -6.10 6.77
C LYS A 47 -12.67 -6.94 7.64
N LYS A 48 -12.28 -8.15 8.03
CA LYS A 48 -13.07 -9.03 8.91
C LYS A 48 -13.00 -8.59 10.39
N ASN A 49 -11.93 -7.88 10.77
CA ASN A 49 -11.64 -7.51 12.16
C ASN A 49 -11.96 -6.05 12.49
N TRP A 50 -12.33 -5.26 11.49
CA TRP A 50 -12.53 -3.82 11.64
C TRP A 50 -14.02 -3.47 11.70
N LEU A 51 -14.46 -3.04 12.89
CA LEU A 51 -15.86 -2.71 13.21
C LEU A 51 -16.47 -1.58 12.35
N PHE A 52 -15.65 -0.85 11.58
CA PHE A 52 -16.08 0.31 10.78
C PHE A 52 -16.14 0.04 9.27
N VAL A 53 -15.87 -1.19 8.83
CA VAL A 53 -15.96 -1.56 7.40
C VAL A 53 -17.40 -1.93 7.07
N GLY A 54 -18.24 -0.92 6.81
CA GLY A 54 -19.63 -1.10 6.41
C GLY A 54 -20.17 -0.06 5.42
N ALA A 55 -19.46 1.06 5.24
CA ALA A 55 -19.79 2.14 4.31
C ALA A 55 -18.66 2.39 3.31
N ALA A 56 -18.99 2.83 2.10
CA ALA A 56 -18.01 3.09 1.04
C ALA A 56 -16.96 4.15 1.46
N GLU A 57 -17.36 5.20 2.19
CA GLU A 57 -16.42 6.22 2.67
C GLU A 57 -15.42 5.66 3.68
N ALA A 58 -15.83 4.69 4.51
CA ALA A 58 -14.93 4.04 5.45
C ALA A 58 -13.87 3.19 4.71
N GLY A 59 -14.26 2.54 3.61
CA GLY A 59 -13.32 1.84 2.72
C GLY A 59 -12.28 2.78 2.11
N GLN A 60 -12.70 3.94 1.62
CA GLN A 60 -11.80 4.95 1.06
C GLN A 60 -10.81 5.48 2.11
N ARG A 61 -11.28 5.82 3.32
CA ARG A 61 -10.42 6.27 4.42
C ARG A 61 -9.39 5.21 4.80
N GLY A 62 -9.83 3.94 4.88
CA GLY A 62 -8.94 2.81 5.12
C GLY A 62 -7.86 2.69 4.04
N ALA A 63 -8.22 2.79 2.76
CA ALA A 63 -7.27 2.74 1.66
C ALA A 63 -6.22 3.87 1.72
N ILE A 64 -6.62 5.08 2.11
CA ILE A 64 -5.69 6.21 2.31
C ILE A 64 -4.69 5.88 3.43
N LEU A 65 -5.16 5.41 4.58
CA LEU A 65 -4.29 5.05 5.71
C LEU A 65 -3.31 3.93 5.34
N TYR A 66 -3.80 2.88 4.68
CA TYR A 66 -2.94 1.79 4.20
C TYR A 66 -1.88 2.28 3.22
N THR A 67 -2.25 3.17 2.31
CA THR A 67 -1.31 3.75 1.33
C THR A 67 -0.19 4.51 2.04
N ILE A 68 -0.50 5.26 3.09
CA ILE A 68 0.48 5.99 3.91
C ILE A 68 1.40 5.02 4.66
N VAL A 69 0.83 4.02 5.34
CA VAL A 69 1.59 3.01 6.10
C VAL A 69 2.51 2.21 5.19
N GLU A 70 2.01 1.77 4.04
CA GLU A 70 2.79 1.01 3.06
C GLU A 70 3.90 1.88 2.43
N SER A 71 3.61 3.16 2.19
CA SER A 71 4.62 4.13 1.74
C SER A 71 5.74 4.31 2.76
N CYS A 72 5.45 4.22 4.06
CA CYS A 72 6.46 4.23 5.12
C CYS A 72 7.29 2.94 5.10
N ARG A 73 6.64 1.77 5.07
CA ARG A 73 7.32 0.46 5.04
C ARG A 73 8.27 0.31 3.86
N ARG A 74 7.84 0.69 2.65
CA ARG A 74 8.68 0.68 1.43
C ARG A 74 9.91 1.58 1.51
N ARG A 75 9.94 2.53 2.45
CA ARG A 75 11.06 3.45 2.68
C ARG A 75 11.88 3.11 3.92
N GLY A 76 11.56 2.00 4.61
CA GLY A 76 12.21 1.60 5.86
C GLY A 76 11.89 2.52 7.04
N ILE A 77 10.75 3.22 7.00
CA ILE A 77 10.28 4.10 8.07
C ILE A 77 9.38 3.30 9.02
N ASP A 78 9.56 3.45 10.33
CA ASP A 78 8.56 3.02 11.31
C ASP A 78 7.26 3.84 11.11
N PRO A 79 6.15 3.22 10.69
CA PRO A 79 4.90 3.93 10.45
C PRO A 79 4.34 4.59 11.70
N LEU A 80 4.58 4.02 12.89
CA LEU A 80 4.09 4.59 14.13
C LEU A 80 4.82 5.89 14.48
N ALA A 81 6.16 5.89 14.41
CA ALA A 81 6.96 7.09 14.60
C ALA A 81 6.57 8.21 13.62
N TYR A 82 6.39 7.88 12.34
CA TYR A 82 5.93 8.82 11.33
C TYR A 82 4.55 9.41 11.65
N LEU A 83 3.55 8.55 11.92
CA LEU A 83 2.19 9.01 12.19
C LEU A 83 2.13 9.87 13.46
N ARG A 84 2.85 9.47 14.52
CA ARG A 84 2.93 10.24 15.75
C ARG A 84 3.48 11.64 15.50
N ASP A 85 4.60 11.75 14.78
CA ASP A 85 5.21 13.05 14.47
C ASP A 85 4.28 13.91 13.58
N VAL A 86 3.81 13.35 12.47
CA VAL A 86 2.98 14.08 11.51
C VAL A 86 1.68 14.55 12.15
N LEU A 87 0.94 13.69 12.86
CA LEU A 87 -0.33 14.06 13.50
C LEU A 87 -0.13 15.07 14.64
N THR A 88 1.05 15.12 15.27
CA THR A 88 1.38 16.14 16.27
C THR A 88 1.62 17.51 15.64
N ARG A 89 2.21 17.55 14.44
CA ARG A 89 2.53 18.80 13.71
C ARG A 89 1.34 19.34 12.91
N LEU A 90 0.48 18.46 12.41
CA LEU A 90 -0.62 18.77 11.49
C LEU A 90 -1.54 19.92 11.96
N PRO A 91 -1.95 20.02 13.25
CA PRO A 91 -2.83 21.10 13.71
C PRO A 91 -2.20 22.50 13.65
N LYS A 92 -0.87 22.58 13.60
CA LYS A 92 -0.10 23.84 13.59
C LYS A 92 0.42 24.21 12.20
N MET A 93 0.23 23.33 11.21
CA MET A 93 0.78 23.50 9.87
C MET A 93 -0.20 24.19 8.93
N LEU A 94 0.36 24.96 8.00
CA LEU A 94 -0.35 25.47 6.85
C LEU A 94 -0.48 24.38 5.77
N ILE A 95 -1.52 24.48 4.96
CA ILE A 95 -1.76 23.53 3.84
C ILE A 95 -0.57 23.51 2.86
N THR A 96 0.11 24.64 2.68
CA THR A 96 1.30 24.78 1.83
C THR A 96 2.48 23.95 2.33
N GLU A 97 2.50 23.56 3.60
CA GLU A 97 3.59 22.80 4.21
C GLU A 97 3.37 21.28 4.11
N VAL A 98 2.19 20.81 3.70
CA VAL A 98 1.85 19.38 3.58
C VAL A 98 2.85 18.57 2.73
N PRO A 99 3.42 19.08 1.62
CA PRO A 99 4.43 18.32 0.87
C PRO A 99 5.67 17.94 1.69
N SER A 100 6.01 18.74 2.72
CA SER A 100 7.17 18.51 3.59
C SER A 100 6.99 17.35 4.56
N ILE A 101 5.77 16.86 4.76
CA ILE A 101 5.45 15.80 5.72
C ILE A 101 5.07 14.48 5.07
N THR A 102 5.18 14.38 3.74
CA THR A 102 5.01 13.10 3.06
C THR A 102 6.05 12.07 3.58
N PRO A 103 5.77 10.76 3.51
CA PRO A 103 6.72 9.74 3.97
C PRO A 103 8.11 9.88 3.33
N GLN A 104 8.16 10.34 2.08
CA GLN A 104 9.43 10.59 1.38
C GLN A 104 10.18 11.81 1.93
N ALA A 105 9.51 12.93 2.13
CA ALA A 105 10.13 14.14 2.66
C ALA A 105 10.61 13.92 4.11
N TRP A 106 9.79 13.24 4.91
CA TRP A 106 10.13 12.87 6.28
C TRP A 106 11.36 11.95 6.35
N ALA A 107 11.44 10.93 5.48
CA ALA A 107 12.63 10.08 5.38
C ALA A 107 13.89 10.86 5.02
N LYS A 108 13.79 11.82 4.09
CA LYS A 108 14.92 12.68 3.70
C LYS A 108 15.37 13.55 4.87
N ALA A 109 14.44 14.17 5.60
CA ALA A 109 14.73 15.00 6.75
C ALA A 109 15.46 14.22 7.85
N GLN A 110 15.02 13.00 8.16
CA GLN A 110 15.70 12.15 9.15
C GLN A 110 17.12 11.75 8.74
N ARG A 111 17.38 11.53 7.44
CA ARG A 111 18.73 11.23 6.95
C ARG A 111 19.67 12.43 7.03
N GLN A 112 19.13 13.64 6.99
CA GLN A 112 19.87 14.90 7.07
C GLN A 112 20.12 15.35 8.51
N ALA A 113 19.41 14.76 9.47
CA ALA A 113 19.63 14.94 10.90
C ALA A 113 20.31 13.69 11.49
N PRO A 114 21.62 13.47 11.25
CA PRO A 114 22.35 12.44 12.00
C PRO A 114 22.31 12.81 13.48
N ASP A 115 21.93 11.83 14.31
CA ASP A 115 21.70 11.96 15.74
C ASP A 115 22.91 12.56 16.47
N LEU A 116 22.68 13.64 17.22
CA LEU A 116 23.54 14.15 18.30
C LEU A 116 23.63 13.18 19.51
N LYS A 117 23.02 11.99 19.42
CA LYS A 117 22.89 11.01 20.51
C LYS A 117 24.00 9.94 20.57
N ALA A 118 25.05 10.05 19.74
CA ALA A 118 26.23 9.17 19.83
C ALA A 118 27.33 9.73 20.77
N ALA A 119 27.09 10.83 21.47
CA ALA A 119 28.02 11.43 22.42
C ALA A 119 27.33 11.60 23.79
N SER A 120 27.11 10.50 24.51
CA SER A 120 26.80 10.48 25.95
C SER A 120 27.14 9.11 26.52
#